data_AF-A0A0F9D087-F1
#
_entry.id   AF-A0A0F9D087-F1
#
_cell.length_a   1.000
_cell.length_b   1.000
_cell.length_c   1.000
_cell.angle_alpha   90.00
_cell.angle_beta   90.00
_cell.angle_gamma   90.00
#
_symmetry.space_group_name_H-M   'P 1'
#
loop_
_entity.id
_entity.type
_entity.pdbx_description
1 polymer ?
#
loop_
_entity_poly.entity_id
_entity_poly.type
_entity_poly.pdbx_seq_one_letter_code
_entity_poly.pdbx_strand_id
1 'polypeptide(L)'
;MTTVDSDQQFTQVAQAIVDYRKSISAYSHPEGVDGYLLTNLSAEFLDQKYQHNTELLAQLDAIDKDKLSDENRINLTIIRGQVQNSIDEYVFNSHYMPLTSEYGFHSSLSFMVSRSDYKKPADYQLYLQRLQQVPRFFKQNIGWMRKGLEVGLTQPKAVLVGYQDSISAYIVDDVTESEFYKPFLNNTAGLTDSEFF
;
A
#
# COMPACT_ATOMS: atom_id res chain seq x y z
N MET A 1 -25.29 15.51 -31.70
CA MET A 1 -24.09 14.94 -31.06
C MET A 1 -23.85 15.78 -29.82
N THR A 2 -24.08 15.24 -28.64
CA THR A 2 -23.76 15.91 -27.38
C THR A 2 -22.24 16.02 -27.33
N THR A 3 -21.70 17.23 -27.42
CA THR A 3 -20.30 17.49 -27.14
C THR A 3 -20.03 17.05 -25.71
N VAL A 4 -19.28 15.97 -25.53
CA VAL A 4 -18.81 15.56 -24.20
C VAL A 4 -17.91 16.68 -23.70
N ASP A 5 -18.28 17.26 -22.55
CA ASP A 5 -17.49 18.24 -21.85
C ASP A 5 -16.21 17.55 -21.32
N SER A 6 -15.05 18.03 -21.75
CA SER A 6 -13.75 17.44 -21.37
C SER A 6 -13.49 17.58 -19.87
N ASP A 7 -14.01 18.61 -19.21
CA ASP A 7 -13.92 18.74 -17.75
C ASP A 7 -14.75 17.66 -17.05
N GLN A 8 -15.96 17.39 -17.57
CA GLN A 8 -16.81 16.31 -17.06
C GLN A 8 -16.17 14.93 -17.29
N GLN A 9 -15.60 14.70 -18.48
CA GLN A 9 -14.87 13.46 -18.79
C GLN A 9 -13.68 13.27 -17.86
N PHE A 10 -12.86 14.31 -17.68
CA PHE A 10 -11.74 14.27 -16.74
C PHE A 10 -12.19 13.94 -15.32
N THR A 11 -13.24 14.61 -14.83
CA THR A 11 -13.77 14.39 -13.48
C THR A 11 -14.23 12.94 -13.28
N GLN A 12 -14.87 12.34 -14.28
CA GLN A 12 -15.29 10.94 -14.24
C GLN A 12 -14.11 9.98 -14.13
N VAL A 13 -13.07 10.16 -14.97
CA VAL A 13 -11.88 9.31 -14.94
C VAL A 13 -11.09 9.49 -13.64
N ALA A 14 -10.96 10.74 -13.17
CA ALA A 14 -10.32 11.05 -11.88
C ALA A 14 -11.04 10.37 -10.71
N GLN A 15 -12.38 10.39 -10.71
CA GLN A 15 -13.18 9.69 -9.70
C GLN A 15 -12.97 8.17 -9.77
N ALA A 16 -12.97 7.59 -10.97
CA ALA A 16 -12.70 6.16 -11.15
C ALA A 16 -11.32 5.75 -10.62
N ILE A 17 -10.29 6.59 -10.79
CA ILE A 17 -8.95 6.38 -10.22
C ILE A 17 -8.99 6.39 -8.68
N VAL A 18 -9.71 7.33 -8.08
CA VAL A 18 -9.86 7.42 -6.62
C VAL A 18 -10.60 6.19 -6.08
N ASP A 19 -11.70 5.81 -6.72
CA ASP A 19 -12.51 4.65 -6.33
C ASP A 19 -11.71 3.36 -6.45
N TYR A 20 -10.94 3.21 -7.53
CA TYR A 20 -10.04 2.08 -7.71
C TYR A 20 -8.94 2.02 -6.64
N ARG A 21 -8.25 3.13 -6.37
CA ARG A 21 -7.24 3.20 -5.30
C ARG A 21 -7.83 2.81 -3.94
N LYS A 22 -9.08 3.21 -3.68
CA LYS A 22 -9.80 2.83 -2.47
C LYS A 22 -10.17 1.34 -2.49
N SER A 23 -10.64 0.79 -3.61
CA SER A 23 -11.07 -0.62 -3.69
C SER A 23 -9.92 -1.60 -3.45
N ILE A 24 -8.70 -1.25 -3.84
CA ILE A 24 -7.50 -2.11 -3.66
C ILE A 24 -6.73 -1.86 -2.35
N SER A 25 -7.17 -0.90 -1.53
CA SER A 25 -6.50 -0.53 -0.28
C SER A 25 -6.94 -1.44 0.88
N ALA A 26 -6.08 -2.37 1.31
CA ALA A 26 -6.35 -3.27 2.43
C ALA A 26 -6.70 -2.55 3.75
N TYR A 27 -6.21 -1.32 3.96
CA TYR A 27 -6.53 -0.53 5.15
C TYR A 27 -7.87 0.21 5.05
N SER A 28 -8.43 0.34 3.84
CA SER A 28 -9.71 1.00 3.61
C SER A 28 -10.92 0.10 3.84
N HIS A 29 -10.70 -1.21 4.00
CA HIS A 29 -11.74 -2.23 4.17
C HIS A 29 -11.43 -3.09 5.40
N PRO A 30 -12.32 -3.18 6.41
CA PRO A 30 -12.11 -4.03 7.59
C PRO A 30 -11.90 -5.52 7.25
N GLU A 31 -12.54 -6.01 6.20
CA GLU A 31 -12.39 -7.36 5.66
C GLU A 31 -11.16 -7.54 4.77
N GLY A 32 -10.44 -6.45 4.50
CA GLY A 32 -9.34 -6.39 3.55
C GLY A 32 -9.81 -6.44 2.11
N VAL A 33 -8.92 -6.83 1.20
CA VAL A 33 -9.22 -7.02 -0.22
C VAL A 33 -8.86 -8.46 -0.57
N ASP A 34 -9.83 -9.27 -0.99
CA ASP A 34 -9.64 -10.70 -1.31
C ASP A 34 -9.00 -11.51 -0.16
N GLY A 35 -9.32 -11.16 1.09
CA GLY A 35 -8.73 -11.77 2.30
C GLY A 35 -7.34 -11.25 2.67
N TYR A 36 -6.85 -10.20 1.99
CA TYR A 36 -5.60 -9.50 2.31
C TYR A 36 -5.89 -8.26 3.17
N LEU A 37 -5.53 -8.33 4.45
CA LEU A 37 -5.59 -7.24 5.44
C LEU A 37 -4.28 -6.43 5.49
N LEU A 38 -3.20 -6.97 4.92
CA LEU A 38 -1.98 -6.26 4.54
C LEU A 38 -1.86 -6.25 3.02
N THR A 39 -1.00 -5.40 2.46
CA THR A 39 -0.82 -5.27 1.00
C THR A 39 -0.63 -6.63 0.33
N ASN A 40 -1.46 -6.91 -0.69
CA ASN A 40 -1.30 -8.09 -1.54
C ASN A 40 -0.15 -7.85 -2.53
N LEU A 41 0.88 -8.69 -2.45
CA LEU A 41 2.03 -8.65 -3.36
C LEU A 41 2.13 -9.92 -4.21
N SER A 42 1.01 -10.61 -4.47
CA SER A 42 1.01 -11.74 -5.41
C SER A 42 1.25 -11.25 -6.83
N ALA A 43 1.85 -12.09 -7.67
CA ALA A 43 2.12 -11.74 -9.06
C ALA A 43 0.83 -11.40 -9.82
N GLU A 44 -0.23 -12.16 -9.55
CA GLU A 44 -1.55 -12.00 -10.15
C GLU A 44 -2.16 -10.63 -9.80
N PHE A 45 -2.06 -10.22 -8.53
CA PHE A 45 -2.60 -8.94 -8.09
C PHE A 45 -1.81 -7.75 -8.63
N LEU A 46 -0.48 -7.85 -8.67
CA LEU A 46 0.37 -6.81 -9.24
C LEU A 46 0.10 -6.65 -10.75
N ASP A 47 -0.10 -7.75 -11.47
CA ASP A 47 -0.45 -7.74 -12.89
C ASP A 47 -1.84 -7.14 -13.13
N GLN A 48 -2.85 -7.51 -12.34
CA GLN A 48 -4.18 -6.91 -12.40
C GLN A 48 -4.12 -5.40 -12.16
N LYS A 49 -3.32 -4.95 -11.18
CA LYS A 49 -3.11 -3.52 -10.92
C LYS A 49 -2.45 -2.81 -12.10
N TYR A 50 -1.46 -3.42 -12.71
CA TYR A 50 -0.82 -2.90 -13.92
C TYR A 50 -1.80 -2.76 -15.09
N GLN A 51 -2.59 -3.81 -15.36
CA GLN A 51 -3.59 -3.80 -16.44
C GLN A 51 -4.63 -2.71 -16.22
N HIS A 52 -5.21 -2.64 -15.02
CA HIS A 52 -6.23 -1.63 -14.70
C HIS A 52 -5.68 -0.20 -14.79
N ASN A 53 -4.47 0.05 -14.29
CA ASN A 53 -3.85 1.36 -14.42
C ASN A 53 -3.56 1.72 -15.89
N THR A 54 -3.21 0.74 -16.73
CA THR A 54 -3.00 0.94 -18.17
C THR A 54 -4.30 1.38 -18.86
N GLU A 55 -5.43 0.77 -18.49
CA GLU A 55 -6.76 1.19 -18.98
C GLU A 55 -7.12 2.61 -18.53
N LEU A 56 -6.85 2.96 -17.26
CA LEU A 56 -7.10 4.31 -16.74
C LEU A 56 -6.20 5.35 -17.41
N LEU A 57 -4.93 5.02 -17.67
CA LEU A 57 -4.03 5.90 -18.41
C LEU A 57 -4.53 6.17 -19.83
N ALA A 58 -5.01 5.14 -20.53
CA ALA A 58 -5.59 5.30 -21.87
C ALA A 58 -6.82 6.22 -21.86
N GLN A 59 -7.66 6.13 -20.82
CA GLN A 59 -8.80 7.04 -20.65
C GLN A 59 -8.35 8.50 -20.40
N LEU A 60 -7.31 8.71 -19.59
CA LEU A 60 -6.73 10.04 -19.37
C LEU A 60 -6.12 10.61 -20.67
N ASP A 61 -5.48 9.78 -21.47
CA ASP A 61 -4.85 10.17 -22.74
C ASP A 61 -5.84 10.51 -23.85
N ALA A 62 -7.07 10.00 -23.75
CA ALA A 62 -8.16 10.30 -24.69
C ALA A 62 -8.84 11.66 -24.41
N ILE A 63 -8.52 12.34 -23.30
CA ILE A 63 -9.11 13.64 -22.95
C ILE A 63 -8.49 14.74 -23.81
N ASP A 64 -9.34 15.52 -24.47
CA ASP A 64 -8.93 16.71 -25.24
C ASP A 64 -8.46 17.83 -24.31
N LYS A 65 -7.14 17.98 -24.19
CA LYS A 65 -6.49 18.92 -23.26
C LYS A 65 -6.75 20.38 -23.58
N ASP A 66 -7.13 20.70 -24.82
CA ASP A 66 -7.38 22.07 -25.26
C ASP A 66 -8.80 22.54 -24.91
N LYS A 67 -9.66 21.61 -24.50
CA LYS A 67 -11.04 21.87 -24.04
C LYS A 67 -11.20 21.81 -22.52
N LEU A 68 -10.12 21.56 -21.78
CA LEU A 68 -10.14 21.58 -20.32
C LEU A 68 -10.03 23.00 -19.79
N SER A 69 -10.68 23.24 -18.64
CA SER A 69 -10.36 24.39 -17.79
C SER A 69 -8.88 24.39 -17.38
N ASP A 70 -8.31 25.57 -17.11
CA ASP A 70 -6.91 25.69 -16.68
C ASP A 70 -6.60 24.84 -15.44
N GLU A 71 -7.54 24.77 -14.50
CA GLU A 71 -7.43 23.93 -13.31
C GLU A 71 -7.34 22.43 -13.68
N ASN A 72 -8.23 21.95 -14.55
CA ASN A 72 -8.21 20.54 -14.94
C ASN A 72 -7.05 20.17 -15.86
N ARG A 73 -6.44 21.11 -16.58
CA ARG A 73 -5.17 20.87 -17.29
C ARG A 73 -4.04 20.54 -16.31
N ILE A 74 -3.99 21.24 -15.18
CA ILE A 74 -3.03 20.96 -14.09
C ILE A 74 -3.36 19.62 -13.44
N ASN A 75 -4.62 19.40 -13.05
CA ASN A 75 -5.04 18.17 -12.39
C ASN A 75 -4.82 16.93 -13.27
N LEU A 76 -5.12 17.01 -14.57
CA LEU A 76 -4.84 15.96 -15.55
C LEU A 76 -3.35 15.64 -15.59
N THR A 77 -2.49 16.66 -15.65
CA THR A 77 -1.03 16.47 -15.69
C THR A 77 -0.54 15.69 -14.47
N ILE A 78 -1.01 16.08 -13.27
CA ILE A 78 -0.62 15.44 -12.01
C ILE A 78 -1.12 13.99 -11.96
N ILE A 79 -2.42 13.77 -12.16
CA ILE A 79 -3.02 12.43 -12.03
C ILE A 79 -2.47 11.47 -13.09
N ARG A 80 -2.32 11.92 -14.34
CA ARG A 80 -1.70 11.14 -15.39
C ARG A 80 -0.27 10.74 -15.03
N GLY A 81 0.52 11.66 -14.50
CA GLY A 81 1.88 11.37 -14.03
C GLY A 81 1.91 10.29 -12.94
N GLN A 82 0.99 10.35 -11.98
CA GLN A 82 0.88 9.33 -10.93
C GLN A 82 0.49 7.94 -11.47
N VAL A 83 -0.49 7.89 -12.40
CA VAL A 83 -0.93 6.62 -13.00
C VAL A 83 0.18 6.02 -13.86
N GLN A 84 0.82 6.84 -14.71
CA GLN A 84 1.98 6.43 -15.50
C GLN A 84 3.10 5.90 -14.60
N ASN A 85 3.45 6.59 -13.52
CA ASN A 85 4.49 6.12 -12.60
C ASN A 85 4.14 4.75 -12.00
N SER A 86 2.88 4.50 -11.64
CA SER A 86 2.48 3.18 -11.14
C SER A 86 2.57 2.07 -12.19
N ILE A 87 2.44 2.39 -13.48
CA ILE A 87 2.65 1.45 -14.59
C ILE A 87 4.15 1.21 -14.77
N ASP A 88 4.94 2.29 -14.79
CA ASP A 88 6.39 2.23 -14.96
C ASP A 88 7.06 1.44 -13.82
N GLU A 89 6.61 1.61 -12.57
CA GLU A 89 7.08 0.81 -11.43
C GLU A 89 6.88 -0.69 -11.62
N TYR A 90 5.81 -1.10 -12.29
CA TYR A 90 5.59 -2.51 -12.62
C TYR A 90 6.51 -2.94 -13.77
N VAL A 91 6.55 -2.17 -14.86
CA VAL A 91 7.38 -2.45 -16.05
C VAL A 91 8.86 -2.55 -15.73
N PHE A 92 9.36 -1.68 -14.85
CA PHE A 92 10.76 -1.65 -14.42
C PHE A 92 11.04 -2.49 -13.16
N ASN A 93 10.09 -3.35 -12.76
CA ASN A 93 10.24 -4.29 -11.65
C ASN A 93 10.58 -3.62 -10.30
N SER A 94 10.08 -2.42 -10.00
CA SER A 94 10.32 -1.74 -8.72
C SER A 94 9.93 -2.62 -7.52
N HIS A 95 8.91 -3.47 -7.67
CA HIS A 95 8.47 -4.41 -6.64
C HIS A 95 9.52 -5.50 -6.30
N TYR A 96 10.56 -5.69 -7.12
CA TYR A 96 11.70 -6.60 -6.82
C TYR A 96 12.64 -6.01 -5.77
N MET A 97 12.58 -4.70 -5.54
CA MET A 97 13.43 -3.99 -4.58
C MET A 97 12.55 -3.24 -3.56
N PRO A 98 11.83 -3.95 -2.67
CA PRO A 98 10.91 -3.36 -1.68
C PRO A 98 11.63 -2.68 -0.50
N LEU A 99 12.93 -2.41 -0.63
CA LEU A 99 13.73 -1.70 0.33
C LEU A 99 14.76 -0.79 -0.34
N THR A 100 15.09 0.29 0.36
CA THR A 100 16.15 1.24 0.04
C THR A 100 17.05 1.42 1.26
N SER A 101 18.05 2.30 1.18
CA SER A 101 18.85 2.69 2.35
C SER A 101 18.06 3.42 3.44
N GLU A 102 16.93 4.03 3.08
CA GLU A 102 16.12 4.88 3.96
C GLU A 102 14.76 4.26 4.31
N TYR A 103 14.36 3.21 3.59
CA TYR A 103 13.05 2.59 3.72
C TYR A 103 13.13 1.06 3.65
N GLY A 104 12.21 0.39 4.34
CA GLY A 104 11.99 -1.03 4.19
C GLY A 104 10.55 -1.40 4.49
N PHE A 105 10.07 -2.46 3.84
CA PHE A 105 8.72 -2.97 4.12
C PHE A 105 8.52 -3.38 5.59
N HIS A 106 9.59 -3.72 6.33
CA HIS A 106 9.51 -4.04 7.77
C HIS A 106 9.17 -2.81 8.62
N SER A 107 9.74 -1.64 8.33
CA SER A 107 9.45 -0.42 9.10
C SER A 107 8.02 0.07 8.87
N SER A 108 7.43 -0.26 7.71
CA SER A 108 6.05 0.06 7.39
C SER A 108 5.02 -0.60 8.33
N LEU A 109 5.40 -1.68 9.01
CA LEU A 109 4.51 -2.36 9.94
C LEU A 109 4.15 -1.50 11.15
N SER A 110 5.03 -0.58 11.58
CA SER A 110 4.74 0.33 12.70
C SER A 110 3.48 1.18 12.45
N PHE A 111 3.20 1.52 11.19
CA PHE A 111 1.98 2.22 10.80
C PHE A 111 0.71 1.39 11.02
N MET A 112 0.79 0.06 11.11
CA MET A 112 -0.36 -0.78 11.44
C MET A 112 -0.93 -0.42 12.81
N VAL A 113 -0.06 -0.08 13.77
CA VAL A 113 -0.45 0.30 15.12
C VAL A 113 -1.22 1.62 15.09
N SER A 114 -0.68 2.64 14.41
CA SER A 114 -1.27 3.99 14.38
C SER A 114 -2.45 4.14 13.42
N ARG A 115 -2.59 3.26 12.41
CA ARG A 115 -3.71 3.25 11.46
C ARG A 115 -4.89 2.39 11.89
N SER A 116 -4.78 1.66 13.00
CA SER A 116 -5.88 0.85 13.53
C SER A 116 -6.66 1.65 14.58
N ASP A 117 -7.97 1.42 14.64
CA ASP A 117 -8.79 1.85 15.76
C ASP A 117 -8.67 0.86 16.92
N TYR A 118 -9.03 1.31 18.12
CA TYR A 118 -9.03 0.50 19.35
C TYR A 118 -10.21 0.90 20.25
N LYS A 119 -11.38 1.10 19.65
CA LYS A 119 -12.58 1.68 20.30
C LYS A 119 -13.63 0.63 20.65
N LYS A 120 -13.56 -0.56 20.05
CA LYS A 120 -14.46 -1.69 20.29
C LYS A 120 -13.73 -3.04 20.11
N PRO A 121 -14.27 -4.16 20.61
CA PRO A 121 -13.59 -5.47 20.55
C PRO A 121 -13.22 -5.90 19.13
N ALA A 122 -14.09 -5.58 18.16
CA ALA A 122 -13.86 -5.91 16.75
C ALA A 122 -12.60 -5.22 16.17
N ASP A 123 -12.20 -4.06 16.69
CA ASP A 123 -11.02 -3.35 16.17
C ASP A 123 -9.73 -4.06 16.61
N TYR A 124 -9.68 -4.55 17.86
CA TYR A 124 -8.57 -5.38 18.36
C TYR A 124 -8.48 -6.71 17.61
N GLN A 125 -9.63 -7.35 17.34
CA GLN A 125 -9.66 -8.58 16.55
C GLN A 125 -9.12 -8.34 15.12
N LEU A 126 -9.51 -7.25 14.47
CA LEU A 126 -8.98 -6.87 13.16
C LEU A 126 -7.47 -6.61 13.21
N TYR A 127 -6.99 -5.91 14.23
CA TYR A 127 -5.56 -5.67 14.43
C TYR A 127 -4.78 -6.99 14.60
N LEU A 128 -5.28 -7.91 15.42
CA LEU A 128 -4.70 -9.25 15.58
C LEU A 128 -4.68 -10.04 14.27
N GLN A 129 -5.76 -9.98 13.47
CA GLN A 129 -5.80 -10.61 12.15
C GLN A 129 -4.79 -10.00 11.17
N ARG A 130 -4.53 -8.69 11.23
CA ARG A 130 -3.46 -8.04 10.46
C ARG A 130 -2.08 -8.54 10.89
N LEU A 131 -1.81 -8.64 12.20
CA LEU A 131 -0.56 -9.19 12.74
C LEU A 131 -0.33 -10.63 12.27
N GLN A 132 -1.37 -11.46 12.22
CA GLN A 132 -1.30 -12.84 11.71
C GLN A 132 -0.90 -12.91 10.22
N GLN A 133 -1.06 -11.83 9.44
CA GLN A 133 -0.66 -11.79 8.04
C GLN A 133 0.78 -11.31 7.81
N VAL A 134 1.49 -10.87 8.86
CA VAL A 134 2.88 -10.41 8.75
C VAL A 134 3.80 -11.48 8.13
N PRO A 135 3.75 -12.78 8.54
CA PRO A 135 4.58 -13.81 7.91
C PRO A 135 4.36 -13.95 6.40
N ARG A 136 3.09 -13.85 5.95
CA ARG A 136 2.74 -13.90 4.52
C ARG A 136 3.29 -12.68 3.77
N PHE A 137 3.11 -11.49 4.34
CA PHE A 137 3.61 -10.24 3.76
C PHE A 137 5.14 -10.26 3.61
N PHE A 138 5.85 -10.75 4.62
CA PHE A 138 7.31 -10.92 4.57
C PHE A 138 7.73 -11.95 3.53
N LYS A 139 7.03 -13.09 3.45
CA LYS A 139 7.32 -14.13 2.45
C LYS A 139 7.21 -13.59 1.02
N GLN A 140 6.19 -12.78 0.72
CA GLN A 140 6.03 -12.17 -0.60
C GLN A 140 7.16 -11.18 -0.92
N ASN A 141 7.48 -10.25 0.00
CA ASN A 141 8.59 -9.31 -0.19
C ASN A 141 9.94 -10.02 -0.37
N ILE A 142 10.24 -11.03 0.45
CA ILE A 142 11.47 -11.85 0.31
C ILE A 142 11.48 -12.59 -1.03
N GLY A 143 10.34 -13.09 -1.48
CA GLY A 143 10.20 -13.69 -2.81
C GLY A 143 10.60 -12.74 -3.93
N TRP A 144 10.10 -11.50 -3.89
CA TRP A 144 10.45 -10.48 -4.87
C TRP A 144 11.90 -10.02 -4.78
N MET A 145 12.46 -9.86 -3.58
CA MET A 145 13.90 -9.59 -3.42
C MET A 145 14.78 -10.66 -4.03
N ARG A 146 14.40 -11.94 -3.91
CA ARG A 146 15.11 -13.05 -4.57
C ARG A 146 15.04 -12.94 -6.09
N LYS A 147 13.89 -12.55 -6.64
CA LYS A 147 13.77 -12.25 -8.08
C LYS A 147 14.64 -11.07 -8.50
N GLY A 148 14.73 -10.02 -7.68
CA GLY A 148 15.67 -8.92 -7.88
C GLY A 148 17.12 -9.39 -7.97
N LEU A 149 17.54 -10.23 -7.03
CA LEU A 149 18.90 -10.81 -7.03
C LEU A 149 19.19 -11.67 -8.26
N GLU A 150 18.21 -12.45 -8.76
CA GLU A 150 18.36 -13.27 -9.97
C GLU A 150 18.71 -12.43 -11.22
N VAL A 151 18.24 -11.18 -11.29
CA VAL A 151 18.42 -10.29 -12.45
C VAL A 151 19.37 -9.12 -12.18
N GLY A 152 20.03 -9.10 -11.02
CA GLY A 152 20.95 -8.02 -10.63
C GLY A 152 20.26 -6.69 -10.25
N LEU A 153 18.95 -6.72 -9.99
CA LEU A 153 18.16 -5.56 -9.53
C LEU A 153 18.10 -5.57 -8.00
N THR A 154 19.09 -4.96 -7.35
CA THR A 154 19.17 -4.86 -5.89
C THR A 154 19.93 -3.63 -5.43
N GLN A 155 19.85 -3.31 -4.14
CA GLN A 155 20.57 -2.18 -3.55
C GLN A 155 22.09 -2.44 -3.53
N PRO A 156 22.94 -1.41 -3.71
CA PRO A 156 24.38 -1.54 -3.52
C PRO A 156 24.73 -2.03 -2.12
N LYS A 157 25.66 -2.99 -2.01
CA LYS A 157 26.09 -3.55 -0.70
C LYS A 157 26.50 -2.46 0.30
N ALA A 158 27.17 -1.40 -0.17
CA ALA A 158 27.67 -0.32 0.68
C ALA A 158 26.56 0.41 1.45
N VAL A 159 25.36 0.52 0.87
CA VAL A 159 24.23 1.21 1.52
C VAL A 159 23.43 0.30 2.47
N LEU A 160 23.77 -1.00 2.52
CA LEU A 160 23.12 -1.98 3.40
C LEU A 160 23.91 -2.27 4.68
N VAL A 161 25.09 -1.67 4.85
CA VAL A 161 25.87 -1.81 6.09
C VAL A 161 25.06 -1.26 7.26
N GLY A 162 24.78 -2.10 8.27
CA GLY A 162 23.96 -1.71 9.42
C GLY A 162 22.45 -1.86 9.21
N TYR A 163 21.99 -2.24 8.01
CA TYR A 163 20.55 -2.33 7.73
C TYR A 163 19.83 -3.30 8.66
N GLN A 164 20.50 -4.38 9.09
CA GLN A 164 19.94 -5.33 10.03
C GLN A 164 19.52 -4.70 11.37
N ASP A 165 20.17 -3.60 11.78
CA ASP A 165 19.86 -2.93 13.05
C ASP A 165 18.45 -2.31 13.00
N SER A 166 18.02 -1.87 11.81
CA SER A 166 16.65 -1.38 11.59
C SER A 166 15.58 -2.48 11.71
N ILE A 167 15.97 -3.75 11.55
CA ILE A 167 15.08 -4.91 11.70
C ILE A 167 15.11 -5.38 13.16
N SER A 168 16.29 -5.50 13.74
CA SER A 168 16.49 -5.94 15.13
C SER A 168 15.78 -5.05 16.13
N ALA A 169 15.56 -3.76 15.81
CA ALA A 169 14.77 -2.84 16.63
C ALA A 169 13.31 -3.31 16.89
N TYR A 170 12.78 -4.22 16.08
CA TYR A 170 11.45 -4.80 16.25
C TYR A 170 11.46 -6.17 16.96
N ILE A 171 12.65 -6.70 17.28
CA ILE A 171 12.84 -8.01 17.92
C ILE A 171 13.19 -7.74 19.39
N VAL A 172 12.25 -8.05 20.26
CA VAL A 172 12.37 -7.87 21.71
C VAL A 172 12.20 -9.21 22.42
N ASP A 173 12.86 -9.37 23.57
CA ASP A 173 12.76 -10.59 24.38
C ASP A 173 11.41 -10.65 25.11
N ASP A 174 10.96 -9.51 25.66
CA ASP A 174 9.64 -9.36 26.25
C ASP A 174 8.66 -8.81 25.23
N VAL A 175 7.63 -9.60 24.91
CA VAL A 175 6.59 -9.21 23.95
C VAL A 175 5.86 -7.92 24.37
N THR A 176 5.79 -7.62 25.67
CA THR A 176 5.12 -6.42 26.18
C THR A 176 5.89 -5.13 25.88
N GLU A 177 7.18 -5.22 25.57
CA GLU A 177 8.02 -4.10 25.13
C GLU A 177 7.88 -3.82 23.63
N SER A 178 7.23 -4.72 22.88
CA SER A 178 7.06 -4.59 21.44
C SER A 178 6.18 -3.40 21.09
N GLU A 179 6.55 -2.65 20.05
CA GLU A 179 5.68 -1.62 19.47
C GLU A 179 4.30 -2.19 19.07
N PHE A 180 4.26 -3.43 18.61
CA PHE A 180 3.01 -4.10 18.24
C PHE A 180 2.13 -4.47 19.43
N TYR A 181 2.66 -4.45 20.65
CA TYR A 181 1.94 -4.72 21.89
C TYR A 181 1.30 -3.46 22.50
N LYS A 182 1.76 -2.26 22.11
CA LYS A 182 1.28 -0.98 22.68
C LYS A 182 -0.24 -0.85 22.82
N PRO A 183 -1.08 -1.29 21.87
CA PRO A 183 -2.54 -1.18 22.01
C PRO A 183 -3.13 -1.97 23.19
N PHE A 184 -2.46 -3.03 23.64
CA PHE A 184 -2.93 -3.88 24.74
C PHE A 184 -2.51 -3.38 26.12
N LEU A 185 -1.64 -2.36 26.20
CA LEU A 185 -1.21 -1.78 27.47
C LEU A 185 -2.27 -0.89 28.11
N ASN A 186 -3.18 -0.32 27.31
CA ASN A 186 -4.22 0.59 27.79
C ASN A 186 -5.55 0.27 27.12
N ASN A 187 -6.56 -0.05 27.93
CA ASN A 187 -7.91 -0.31 27.43
C ASN A 187 -8.63 0.98 27.03
N THR A 188 -8.40 1.43 25.80
CA THR A 188 -9.02 2.64 25.24
C THR A 188 -10.49 2.43 24.84
N ALA A 189 -10.96 1.19 24.79
CA ALA A 189 -12.31 0.83 24.39
C ALA A 189 -13.29 0.75 25.58
N GLY A 190 -12.80 0.85 26.82
CA GLY A 190 -13.63 0.72 28.02
C GLY A 190 -14.24 -0.67 28.19
N LEU A 191 -13.57 -1.71 27.67
CA LEU A 191 -14.01 -3.10 27.78
C LEU A 191 -13.91 -3.60 29.23
N THR A 192 -14.71 -4.59 29.60
CA THR A 192 -14.51 -5.27 30.90
C THR A 192 -13.23 -6.10 30.88
N ASP A 193 -12.70 -6.45 32.06
CA ASP A 193 -11.49 -7.31 32.16
C ASP A 193 -11.66 -8.65 31.46
N SER A 194 -12.88 -9.18 31.37
CA SER A 194 -13.18 -10.44 30.64
C SER A 194 -13.22 -10.28 29.12
N GLU A 195 -13.34 -9.04 28.63
CA GLU A 195 -13.43 -8.71 27.21
C GLU A 195 -12.14 -8.06 26.67
N PHE A 196 -11.28 -7.57 27.57
CA PHE A 196 -9.99 -6.98 27.24
C PHE A 196 -8.91 -8.06 27.15
N PHE A 197 -8.02 -7.92 26.17
CA PHE A 197 -7.00 -8.91 25.80
C PHE A 197 -5.77 -8.86 26.71
#